data_AF-W4FXL3-F1
#
_entry.id   AF-W4FXL3-F1
#
_cell.length_a   1.000
_cell.length_b   1.000
_cell.length_c   1.000
_cell.angle_alpha   90.00
_cell.angle_beta   90.00
_cell.angle_gamma   90.00
#
_symmetry.space_group_name_H-M   'P 1'
#
loop_
_entity.id
_entity.type
_entity.pdbx_description
1 polymer ?
#
loop_
_entity_poly.entity_id
_entity_poly.type
_entity_poly.pdbx_seq_one_letter_code
_entity_poly.pdbx_strand_id
1 'polypeptide(L)'
;MNQPEEPELVSAFPAPPAFVSLYADGPDAGPPPPPPLKPTYHSFGTPYSTEDAVPDLIPDDKKLYATDHNVKDEMKKVNRSLMYSFLELVDVLILNPTKFNAKLDDIEQLFLNMHNLINAYRPHQARETLIDLLKQQIQERKDATAEIRQVVSKAREAVLTAHTALDTSFDQAAKGDDVVDGNADTPASVASIGGSSSDIPADEVADLAAAAALEEARQRIQDDQDQFFATCQAIVDAMAGSQSI
;
A
#
# COMPACT_ATOMS: atom_id res chain seq x y z
N MET A 1 17.23 -50.61 -46.77
CA MET A 1 17.43 -49.46 -45.87
C MET A 1 16.55 -49.67 -44.65
N ASN A 2 17.12 -49.91 -43.47
CA ASN A 2 16.43 -49.57 -42.23
C ASN A 2 16.66 -48.07 -42.00
N GLN A 3 15.59 -47.31 -41.88
CA GLN A 3 15.70 -45.95 -41.32
C GLN A 3 15.92 -46.11 -39.80
N PRO A 4 16.78 -45.30 -39.17
CA PRO A 4 16.90 -45.29 -37.72
C PRO A 4 15.60 -44.73 -37.14
N GLU A 5 14.99 -45.43 -36.18
CA GLU A 5 13.88 -44.86 -35.41
C GLU A 5 14.42 -43.70 -34.57
N GLU A 6 13.95 -42.49 -34.86
CA GLU A 6 14.22 -41.34 -34.03
C GLU A 6 13.55 -41.55 -32.66
N PRO A 7 14.20 -41.20 -31.54
CA PRO A 7 13.62 -41.45 -30.23
C PRO A 7 12.35 -40.61 -30.05
N GLU A 8 11.21 -41.26 -29.90
CA GLU A 8 9.94 -40.59 -29.57
C GLU A 8 10.11 -39.78 -28.28
N LEU A 9 10.22 -38.46 -28.45
CA LEU A 9 10.19 -37.51 -27.34
C LEU A 9 8.76 -37.41 -26.82
N VAL A 10 8.36 -38.41 -26.04
CA VAL A 10 7.09 -38.44 -25.33
C VAL A 10 7.07 -37.29 -24.31
N SER A 11 6.50 -36.17 -24.73
CA SER A 11 6.20 -35.05 -23.84
C SER A 11 5.30 -35.53 -22.70
N ALA A 12 5.72 -35.31 -21.46
CA ALA A 12 4.90 -35.56 -20.28
C ALA A 12 3.71 -34.58 -20.15
N PHE A 13 3.67 -33.54 -20.98
CA PHE A 13 2.61 -32.54 -21.02
C PHE A 13 1.75 -32.71 -22.28
N PRO A 14 0.42 -32.48 -22.20
CA PRO A 14 -0.47 -32.53 -23.34
C PRO A 14 -0.05 -31.49 -24.40
N ALA A 15 -0.32 -31.80 -25.67
CA ALA A 15 -0.15 -30.85 -26.77
C ALA A 15 -0.95 -29.56 -26.50
N PRO A 16 -0.46 -28.38 -26.95
CA PRO A 16 -1.20 -27.13 -26.80
C PRO A 16 -2.58 -27.22 -27.48
N PRO A 17 -3.59 -26.48 -26.98
CA PRO A 17 -4.94 -26.53 -27.54
C PRO A 17 -4.99 -26.21 -29.04
N ALA A 18 -5.82 -26.94 -29.79
CA ALA A 18 -5.92 -26.83 -31.24
C ALA A 18 -6.28 -25.41 -31.76
N PHE A 19 -6.86 -24.56 -30.92
CA PHE A 19 -7.16 -23.17 -31.28
C PHE A 19 -5.92 -22.29 -31.49
N VAL A 20 -4.71 -22.72 -31.07
CA VAL A 20 -3.46 -21.97 -31.31
C VAL A 20 -3.24 -21.71 -32.80
N SER A 21 -3.67 -22.63 -33.69
CA SER A 21 -3.60 -22.43 -35.14
C SER A 21 -4.47 -21.28 -35.68
N LEU A 22 -5.44 -20.78 -34.91
CA LEU A 22 -6.29 -19.64 -35.30
C LEU A 22 -5.58 -18.29 -35.13
N TYR A 23 -4.45 -18.26 -34.42
CA TYR A 23 -3.66 -17.04 -34.16
C TYR A 23 -2.42 -16.94 -35.08
N ALA A 24 -2.39 -17.71 -36.17
CA ALA A 24 -1.24 -17.76 -37.08
C ALA A 24 -0.94 -16.41 -37.76
N ASP A 25 -1.98 -15.65 -38.10
CA ASP A 25 -1.87 -14.34 -38.76
C ASP A 25 -1.76 -13.16 -37.77
N GLY A 26 -1.80 -13.43 -36.45
CA GLY A 26 -1.68 -12.41 -35.40
C GLY A 26 -2.63 -12.60 -34.21
N PRO A 27 -2.52 -11.76 -33.17
CA PRO A 27 -3.35 -11.86 -31.97
C PRO A 27 -4.85 -11.59 -32.25
N ASP A 28 -5.15 -10.75 -33.24
CA ASP A 28 -6.51 -10.33 -33.59
C ASP A 28 -7.22 -11.29 -34.57
N ALA A 29 -6.52 -12.32 -35.06
CA ALA A 29 -7.07 -13.29 -36.03
C ALA A 29 -7.93 -14.37 -35.38
N GLY A 30 -7.71 -14.66 -34.10
CA GLY A 30 -8.48 -15.65 -33.34
C GLY A 30 -9.79 -15.09 -32.79
N PRO A 31 -10.77 -15.95 -32.48
CA PRO A 31 -11.98 -15.52 -31.78
C PRO A 31 -11.65 -14.97 -30.39
N PRO A 32 -12.37 -13.95 -29.89
CA PRO A 32 -12.18 -13.45 -28.53
C PRO A 32 -12.39 -14.59 -27.51
N PRO A 33 -11.71 -14.55 -26.35
CA PRO A 33 -11.87 -15.57 -25.33
C PRO A 33 -13.34 -15.65 -24.89
N PRO A 34 -13.85 -16.86 -24.57
CA PRO A 34 -15.22 -17.01 -24.13
C PRO A 34 -15.47 -16.20 -22.85
N PRO A 35 -16.67 -15.63 -22.66
CA PRO A 35 -17.01 -14.90 -21.43
C PRO A 35 -16.73 -15.76 -20.18
N PRO A 36 -16.19 -15.17 -19.10
CA PRO A 36 -15.87 -15.92 -17.89
C PRO A 36 -17.12 -16.61 -17.34
N LEU A 37 -17.00 -17.90 -17.00
CA LEU A 37 -18.10 -18.68 -16.45
C LEU A 37 -18.52 -18.11 -15.10
N LYS A 38 -19.75 -17.62 -15.01
CA LYS A 38 -20.40 -17.18 -13.77
C LYS A 38 -21.46 -18.22 -13.36
N PRO A 39 -21.64 -18.55 -12.06
CA PRO A 39 -20.89 -18.05 -10.89
C PRO A 39 -19.74 -18.98 -10.44
N THR A 40 -19.54 -20.14 -11.07
CA THR A 40 -18.61 -21.17 -10.58
C THR A 40 -17.96 -21.94 -11.73
N TYR A 41 -16.65 -22.15 -11.68
CA TYR A 41 -15.90 -23.01 -12.60
C TYR A 41 -15.24 -24.15 -11.82
N HIS A 42 -15.09 -25.33 -12.43
CA HIS A 42 -14.35 -26.43 -11.80
C HIS A 42 -12.90 -26.43 -12.26
N SER A 43 -11.97 -26.47 -11.32
CA SER A 43 -10.54 -26.65 -11.59
C SER A 43 -10.01 -27.79 -10.73
N PHE A 44 -9.37 -28.78 -11.36
CA PHE A 44 -8.85 -29.99 -10.70
C PHE A 44 -9.86 -30.74 -9.82
N GLY A 45 -11.16 -30.68 -10.17
CA GLY A 45 -12.25 -31.31 -9.42
C GLY A 45 -12.86 -30.45 -8.31
N THR A 46 -12.25 -29.30 -7.98
CA THR A 46 -12.78 -28.36 -6.98
C THR A 46 -13.62 -27.28 -7.67
N PRO A 47 -14.85 -26.97 -7.21
CA PRO A 47 -15.60 -25.80 -7.64
C PRO A 47 -14.98 -24.52 -7.06
N TYR A 48 -14.66 -23.56 -7.92
CA TYR A 48 -14.18 -22.23 -7.58
C TYR A 48 -15.22 -21.19 -8.00
N SER A 49 -15.56 -20.26 -7.10
CA SER A 49 -16.40 -19.11 -7.45
C SER A 49 -15.66 -18.15 -8.37
N THR A 50 -16.36 -17.50 -9.30
CA THR A 50 -15.86 -16.33 -10.03
C THR A 50 -16.10 -15.01 -9.29
N GLU A 51 -16.77 -15.05 -8.13
CA GLU A 51 -16.92 -13.90 -7.24
C GLU A 51 -15.83 -13.92 -6.15
N ASP A 52 -15.20 -12.77 -5.90
CA ASP A 52 -14.19 -12.57 -4.85
C ASP A 52 -14.84 -12.44 -3.46
N ALA A 53 -15.53 -13.52 -3.08
CA ALA A 53 -16.08 -13.72 -1.75
C ALA A 53 -15.21 -14.75 -1.02
N VAL A 54 -14.69 -14.38 0.16
CA VAL A 54 -13.95 -15.33 1.01
C VAL A 54 -14.91 -16.47 1.38
N PRO A 55 -14.64 -17.74 1.00
CA PRO A 55 -15.58 -18.82 1.23
C PRO A 55 -15.84 -18.99 2.73
N ASP A 56 -17.10 -18.94 3.12
CA ASP A 56 -17.50 -19.17 4.50
C ASP A 56 -17.29 -20.66 4.81
N LEU A 57 -16.37 -20.94 5.73
CA LEU A 57 -15.97 -22.31 6.05
C LEU A 57 -16.99 -23.04 6.93
N ILE A 58 -18.09 -22.37 7.30
CA ILE A 58 -19.05 -22.85 8.30
C ILE A 58 -20.51 -22.62 7.83
N PRO A 59 -21.38 -23.64 7.87
CA PRO A 59 -22.83 -23.43 7.85
C PRO A 59 -23.28 -22.50 8.99
N ASP A 60 -24.29 -21.66 8.75
CA ASP A 60 -24.72 -20.64 9.72
C ASP A 60 -25.06 -21.21 11.11
N ASP A 61 -25.65 -22.42 11.17
CA ASP A 61 -26.01 -23.14 12.41
C ASP A 61 -24.83 -23.40 13.37
N LYS A 62 -23.60 -23.26 12.88
CA LYS A 62 -22.35 -23.58 13.58
C LYS A 62 -21.51 -22.33 13.94
N LYS A 63 -21.99 -21.13 13.59
CA LYS A 63 -21.33 -19.86 13.92
C LYS A 63 -21.66 -19.42 15.35
N LEU A 64 -20.64 -19.11 16.14
CA LEU A 64 -20.78 -18.72 17.56
C LEU A 64 -20.89 -17.20 17.77
N TYR A 65 -21.08 -16.42 16.69
CA TYR A 65 -21.13 -14.96 16.70
C TYR A 65 -22.21 -14.42 15.75
N ALA A 66 -22.76 -13.25 16.09
CA ALA A 66 -23.77 -12.56 15.28
C ALA A 66 -23.14 -11.87 14.04
N THR A 67 -23.93 -11.56 13.03
CA THR A 67 -23.44 -10.94 11.78
C THR A 67 -22.73 -9.61 12.03
N ASP A 68 -23.36 -8.71 12.80
CA ASP A 68 -22.80 -7.40 13.16
C ASP A 68 -22.01 -7.46 14.47
N HIS A 69 -20.76 -7.92 14.39
CA HIS A 69 -19.88 -8.11 15.55
C HIS A 69 -18.51 -7.45 15.38
N ASN A 70 -17.87 -7.08 16.49
CA ASN A 70 -16.46 -6.71 16.48
C ASN A 70 -15.60 -7.98 16.48
N VAL A 71 -15.03 -8.32 15.31
CA VAL A 71 -14.16 -9.49 15.08
C VAL A 71 -13.09 -9.63 16.18
N LYS A 72 -12.52 -8.51 16.66
CA LYS A 72 -11.47 -8.51 17.70
C LYS A 72 -11.98 -9.00 19.06
N ASP A 73 -13.23 -8.71 19.41
CA ASP A 73 -13.79 -9.08 20.71
C ASP A 73 -14.41 -10.48 20.68
N GLU A 74 -15.00 -10.90 19.56
CA GLU A 74 -15.39 -12.30 19.36
C GLU A 74 -14.16 -13.22 19.31
N MET A 75 -13.07 -12.83 18.64
CA MET A 75 -11.82 -13.59 18.67
C MET A 75 -11.29 -13.78 20.10
N LYS A 76 -11.36 -12.76 20.96
CA LYS A 76 -10.98 -12.89 22.38
C LYS A 76 -11.91 -13.83 23.15
N LYS A 77 -13.22 -13.80 22.88
CA LYS A 77 -14.21 -14.70 23.52
C LYS A 77 -13.98 -16.15 23.10
N VAL A 78 -13.84 -16.42 21.81
CA VAL A 78 -13.56 -17.76 21.28
C VAL A 78 -12.22 -18.29 21.79
N ASN A 79 -11.16 -17.47 21.83
CA ASN A 79 -9.88 -17.86 22.41
C ASN A 79 -9.97 -18.19 23.92
N ARG A 80 -10.70 -17.39 24.71
CA ARG A 80 -10.99 -17.73 26.12
C ARG A 80 -11.76 -19.05 26.22
N SER A 81 -12.79 -19.24 25.40
CA SER A 81 -13.59 -20.47 25.34
C SER A 81 -12.74 -21.70 24.99
N LEU A 82 -11.77 -21.55 24.07
CA LEU A 82 -10.82 -22.59 23.70
C LEU A 82 -9.90 -22.97 24.87
N MET A 83 -9.42 -21.99 25.64
CA MET A 83 -8.62 -22.27 26.85
C MET A 83 -9.43 -22.99 27.93
N TYR A 84 -10.70 -22.62 28.16
CA TYR A 84 -11.57 -23.35 29.07
C TYR A 84 -11.86 -24.78 28.58
N SER A 85 -12.18 -24.95 27.30
CA SER A 85 -12.44 -26.27 26.69
C SER A 85 -11.21 -27.19 26.74
N PHE A 86 -10.01 -26.64 26.60
CA PHE A 86 -8.76 -27.40 26.78
C PHE A 86 -8.55 -27.86 28.22
N LEU A 87 -8.83 -27.01 29.22
CA LEU A 87 -8.77 -27.41 30.64
C LEU A 87 -9.82 -28.49 30.96
N GLU A 88 -11.05 -28.34 30.46
CA GLU A 88 -12.09 -29.38 30.58
C GLU A 88 -11.67 -30.71 29.91
N LEU A 89 -10.98 -30.67 28.77
CA LEU A 89 -10.43 -31.87 28.12
C LEU A 89 -9.39 -32.56 29.03
N VAL A 90 -8.50 -31.80 29.67
CA VAL A 90 -7.51 -32.34 30.63
C VAL A 90 -8.22 -32.99 31.83
N ASP A 91 -9.22 -32.34 32.40
CA ASP A 91 -10.01 -32.89 33.52
C ASP A 91 -10.78 -34.15 33.11
N VAL A 92 -11.37 -34.19 31.90
CA VAL A 92 -12.04 -35.37 31.34
C VAL A 92 -11.05 -36.52 31.11
N LEU A 93 -9.83 -36.25 30.64
CA LEU A 93 -8.79 -37.27 30.47
C LEU A 93 -8.34 -37.87 31.80
N ILE A 94 -8.33 -37.09 32.88
CA ILE A 94 -8.01 -37.56 34.24
C ILE A 94 -9.16 -38.38 34.83
N LEU A 95 -10.41 -37.93 34.67
CA LEU A 95 -11.57 -38.52 35.34
C LEU A 95 -12.23 -39.66 34.55
N ASN A 96 -12.39 -39.51 33.23
CA ASN A 96 -13.13 -40.43 32.36
C ASN A 96 -12.59 -40.39 30.91
N PRO A 97 -11.43 -41.01 30.63
CA PRO A 97 -10.75 -40.87 29.34
C PRO A 97 -11.52 -41.39 28.13
N THR A 98 -12.61 -42.15 28.31
CA THR A 98 -13.49 -42.62 27.21
C THR A 98 -14.38 -41.53 26.61
N LYS A 99 -14.57 -40.39 27.29
CA LYS A 99 -15.45 -39.30 26.85
C LYS A 99 -14.73 -38.15 26.13
N PHE A 100 -13.43 -38.29 25.87
CA PHE A 100 -12.60 -37.20 25.31
C PHE A 100 -13.07 -36.69 23.93
N ASN A 101 -13.64 -37.56 23.07
CA ASN A 101 -14.07 -37.19 21.71
C ASN A 101 -15.03 -35.99 21.69
N ALA A 102 -16.04 -35.97 22.56
CA ALA A 102 -17.00 -34.86 22.60
C ALA A 102 -16.34 -33.51 22.93
N LYS A 103 -15.25 -33.51 23.71
CA LYS A 103 -14.45 -32.30 24.00
C LYS A 103 -13.46 -31.96 22.88
N LEU A 104 -13.04 -32.92 22.06
CA LEU A 104 -12.33 -32.64 20.82
C LEU A 104 -13.25 -32.02 19.76
N ASP A 105 -14.49 -32.51 19.63
CA ASP A 105 -15.49 -31.95 18.71
C ASP A 105 -15.80 -30.49 19.08
N ASP A 106 -15.96 -30.18 20.38
CA ASP A 106 -16.08 -28.80 20.90
C ASP A 106 -14.87 -27.92 20.48
N ILE A 107 -13.65 -28.45 20.62
CA ILE A 107 -12.40 -27.74 20.30
C ILE A 107 -12.25 -27.52 18.78
N GLU A 108 -12.56 -28.51 17.95
CA GLU A 108 -12.56 -28.38 16.49
C GLU A 108 -13.56 -27.31 16.03
N GLN A 109 -14.76 -27.30 16.63
CA GLN A 109 -15.77 -26.30 16.36
C GLN A 109 -15.33 -24.88 16.75
N LEU A 110 -14.55 -24.72 17.83
CA LEU A 110 -13.94 -23.45 18.23
C LEU A 110 -12.83 -23.01 17.26
N PHE A 111 -11.96 -23.93 16.83
CA PHE A 111 -10.93 -23.63 15.82
C PHE A 111 -11.52 -23.20 14.49
N LEU A 112 -12.56 -23.88 14.02
CA LEU A 112 -13.27 -23.54 12.79
C LEU A 112 -13.87 -22.12 12.88
N ASN A 113 -14.52 -21.79 14.01
CA ASN A 113 -15.02 -20.43 14.30
C ASN A 113 -13.90 -19.37 14.29
N MET A 114 -12.74 -19.64 14.89
CA MET A 114 -11.58 -18.71 14.80
C MET A 114 -11.10 -18.54 13.36
N HIS A 115 -11.06 -19.61 12.56
CA HIS A 115 -10.62 -19.51 11.17
C HIS A 115 -11.56 -18.61 10.35
N ASN A 116 -12.87 -18.69 10.60
CA ASN A 116 -13.84 -17.83 9.94
C ASN A 116 -13.73 -16.36 10.38
N LEU A 117 -13.49 -16.09 11.66
CA LEU A 117 -13.19 -14.74 12.15
C LEU A 117 -11.91 -14.15 11.52
N ILE A 118 -10.87 -14.96 11.31
CA ILE A 118 -9.66 -14.55 10.59
C ILE A 118 -9.97 -14.23 9.13
N ASN A 119 -10.81 -15.05 8.48
CA ASN A 119 -11.25 -14.86 7.10
C ASN A 119 -12.04 -13.56 6.94
N ALA A 120 -12.97 -13.27 7.85
CA ALA A 120 -13.72 -12.02 7.90
C ALA A 120 -12.83 -10.77 8.10
N TYR A 121 -11.65 -10.92 8.72
CA TYR A 121 -10.68 -9.83 8.90
C TYR A 121 -9.79 -9.57 7.66
N ARG A 122 -9.75 -10.49 6.67
CA ARG A 122 -8.88 -10.35 5.48
C ARG A 122 -9.13 -9.07 4.67
N PRO A 123 -10.38 -8.64 4.39
CA PRO A 123 -10.61 -7.40 3.63
C PRO A 123 -10.09 -6.16 4.36
N HIS A 124 -10.19 -6.12 5.70
CA HIS A 124 -9.60 -5.06 6.50
C HIS A 124 -8.06 -5.10 6.44
N GLN A 125 -7.46 -6.29 6.57
CA GLN A 125 -6.01 -6.46 6.46
C GLN A 125 -5.49 -5.96 5.10
N ALA A 126 -6.18 -6.29 4.00
CA ALA A 126 -5.80 -5.87 2.65
C ALA A 126 -5.85 -4.34 2.48
N ARG A 127 -6.87 -3.68 3.04
CA ARG A 127 -6.99 -2.21 3.02
C ARG A 127 -5.86 -1.52 3.78
N GLU A 128 -5.55 -1.96 5.00
CA GLU A 128 -4.43 -1.40 5.77
C GLU A 128 -3.09 -1.62 5.06
N THR A 129 -2.88 -2.80 4.46
CA THR A 129 -1.67 -3.11 3.68
C THR A 129 -1.52 -2.18 2.47
N LEU A 130 -2.63 -1.89 1.76
CA LEU A 130 -2.65 -0.94 0.65
C LEU A 130 -2.38 0.50 1.12
N ILE A 131 -2.97 0.91 2.24
CA ILE A 131 -2.76 2.23 2.84
C ILE A 131 -1.27 2.41 3.20
N ASP A 132 -0.64 1.41 3.81
CA ASP A 132 0.78 1.49 4.17
C ASP A 132 1.72 1.48 2.95
N LEU A 133 1.39 0.70 1.91
CA LEU A 133 2.08 0.76 0.63
C LEU A 133 2.00 2.16 -0.01
N LEU A 134 0.82 2.80 0.02
CA LEU A 134 0.62 4.14 -0.52
C LEU A 134 1.37 5.21 0.31
N LYS A 135 1.40 5.08 1.64
CA LYS A 135 2.23 5.94 2.52
C LYS A 135 3.71 5.83 2.14
N GLN A 136 4.22 4.61 1.94
CA GLN A 136 5.60 4.37 1.53
C GLN A 136 5.90 5.04 0.17
N GLN A 137 5.05 4.83 -0.84
CA GLN A 137 5.21 5.45 -2.16
C GLN A 137 5.19 6.99 -2.10
N ILE A 138 4.36 7.59 -1.24
CA ILE A 138 4.33 9.05 -1.02
C ILE A 138 5.66 9.51 -0.40
N GLN A 139 6.22 8.75 0.55
CA GLN A 139 7.49 9.08 1.19
C GLN A 139 8.66 8.98 0.21
N GLU A 140 8.78 7.87 -0.53
CA GLU A 140 9.79 7.68 -1.58
C GLU A 140 9.78 8.81 -2.61
N ARG A 141 8.58 9.25 -3.05
CA ARG A 141 8.43 10.37 -3.98
C ARG A 141 8.80 11.72 -3.38
N LYS A 142 8.58 11.95 -2.08
CA LYS A 142 9.03 13.16 -1.37
C LYS A 142 10.56 13.18 -1.29
N ASP A 143 11.17 12.07 -0.94
CA ASP A 143 12.63 11.95 -0.77
C ASP A 143 13.35 12.13 -2.11
N ALA A 144 12.88 11.48 -3.18
CA ALA A 144 13.37 11.71 -4.55
C ALA A 144 13.20 13.17 -5.01
N THR A 145 12.09 13.83 -4.64
CA THR A 145 11.87 15.25 -4.94
C THR A 145 12.85 16.15 -4.17
N ALA A 146 13.16 15.81 -2.92
CA ALA A 146 14.14 16.54 -2.11
C ALA A 146 15.56 16.38 -2.66
N GLU A 147 15.95 15.18 -3.08
CA GLU A 147 17.22 14.90 -3.75
C GLU A 147 17.37 15.71 -5.04
N ILE A 148 16.36 15.68 -5.93
CA ILE A 148 16.36 16.49 -7.17
C ILE A 148 16.52 17.98 -6.86
N ARG A 149 15.80 18.50 -5.85
CA ARG A 149 15.94 19.91 -5.42
C ARG A 149 17.36 20.23 -4.92
N GLN A 150 17.98 19.31 -4.18
CA GLN A 150 19.36 19.47 -3.70
C GLN A 150 20.37 19.49 -4.86
N VAL A 151 20.23 18.57 -5.83
CA VAL A 151 21.07 18.53 -7.04
C VAL A 151 20.91 19.81 -7.86
N VAL A 152 19.69 20.31 -8.03
CA VAL A 152 19.43 21.57 -8.74
C VAL A 152 20.01 22.79 -8.01
N SER A 153 20.01 22.82 -6.67
CA SER A 153 20.70 23.89 -5.90
C SER A 153 22.20 23.88 -6.16
N LYS A 154 22.85 22.72 -5.98
CA LYS A 154 24.29 22.53 -6.25
C LYS A 154 24.65 22.91 -7.69
N ALA A 155 23.83 22.55 -8.67
CA ALA A 155 24.03 22.93 -10.06
C ALA A 155 23.93 24.45 -10.29
N ARG A 156 22.97 25.13 -9.65
CA ARG A 156 22.86 26.61 -9.71
C ARG A 156 24.05 27.29 -9.04
N GLU A 157 24.48 26.81 -7.88
CA GLU A 157 25.66 27.31 -7.17
C GLU A 157 26.93 27.17 -8.02
N ALA A 158 27.11 26.02 -8.69
CA ALA A 158 28.22 25.79 -9.61
C ALA A 158 28.19 26.72 -10.84
N VAL A 159 27.01 26.92 -11.45
CA VAL A 159 26.85 27.85 -12.59
C VAL A 159 27.09 29.29 -12.18
N LEU A 160 26.60 29.74 -11.01
CA LEU A 160 26.86 31.07 -10.48
C LEU A 160 28.35 31.30 -10.20
N THR A 161 29.04 30.29 -9.64
CA THR A 161 30.49 30.34 -9.40
C THR A 161 31.28 30.42 -10.70
N ALA A 162 30.86 29.70 -11.74
CA ALA A 162 31.47 29.81 -13.07
C ALA A 162 31.21 31.19 -13.71
N HIS A 163 30.01 31.76 -13.53
CA HIS A 163 29.67 33.09 -14.04
C HIS A 163 30.52 34.19 -13.38
N THR A 164 30.64 34.20 -12.05
CA THR A 164 31.44 35.21 -11.33
C THR A 164 32.93 35.09 -11.62
N ALA A 165 33.44 33.87 -11.84
CA ALA A 165 34.81 33.64 -12.30
C ALA A 165 35.05 34.17 -13.73
N LEU A 166 34.04 34.09 -14.62
CA LEU A 166 34.12 34.68 -15.95
C LEU A 166 34.02 36.20 -15.90
N ASP A 167 33.09 36.79 -15.14
CA ASP A 167 32.95 38.24 -15.00
C ASP A 167 34.25 38.88 -14.45
N THR A 168 34.85 38.27 -13.42
CA THR A 168 36.15 38.74 -12.91
C THR A 168 37.28 38.62 -13.93
N SER A 169 37.25 37.63 -14.83
CA SER A 169 38.22 37.54 -15.93
C SER A 169 38.03 38.64 -17.00
N PHE A 170 36.79 39.09 -17.25
CA PHE A 170 36.51 40.23 -18.13
C PHE A 170 36.94 41.56 -17.50
N ASP A 171 36.68 41.77 -16.20
CA ASP A 171 37.16 42.96 -15.47
C ASP A 171 38.70 43.01 -15.38
N GLN A 172 39.35 41.85 -15.24
CA GLN A 172 40.81 41.73 -15.23
C GLN A 172 41.42 42.04 -16.61
N ALA A 173 40.74 41.68 -17.71
CA ALA A 173 41.11 42.05 -19.07
C ALA A 173 40.84 43.53 -19.38
N ALA A 174 39.76 44.11 -18.84
CA ALA A 174 39.45 45.54 -18.97
C ALA A 174 40.41 46.45 -18.19
N LYS A 175 41.08 45.93 -17.15
CA LYS A 175 42.21 46.58 -16.46
C LYS A 175 43.59 46.22 -17.05
N GLY A 176 43.60 45.61 -18.24
CA GLY A 176 44.80 45.15 -18.94
C GLY A 176 45.54 46.20 -19.77
N ASP A 177 45.24 47.50 -19.63
CA ASP A 177 46.03 48.59 -20.23
C ASP A 177 45.91 49.92 -19.44
N ASP A 178 46.40 49.94 -18.20
CA ASP A 178 46.93 51.17 -17.59
C ASP A 178 47.86 50.84 -16.39
N VAL A 179 49.16 51.04 -16.57
CA VAL A 179 50.16 50.88 -15.49
C VAL A 179 50.58 52.25 -14.98
N VAL A 180 49.96 52.70 -13.88
CA VAL A 180 50.55 53.72 -13.00
C VAL A 180 50.40 53.30 -11.53
N ASP A 181 51.56 52.99 -10.96
CA ASP A 181 52.02 53.02 -9.57
C ASP A 181 51.12 53.62 -8.46
N GLY A 182 51.15 53.06 -7.24
CA GLY A 182 50.38 53.61 -6.12
C GLY A 182 50.16 52.81 -4.83
N ASN A 183 51.21 52.20 -4.26
CA ASN A 183 51.46 51.97 -2.82
C ASN A 183 50.41 51.35 -1.83
N ALA A 184 50.93 50.53 -0.91
CA ALA A 184 50.29 49.74 0.16
C ALA A 184 49.22 50.41 1.08
N ASP A 185 48.20 49.66 1.53
CA ASP A 185 48.20 49.00 2.86
C ASP A 185 46.97 48.09 3.13
N THR A 186 47.05 47.22 4.14
CA THR A 186 45.98 46.35 4.70
C THR A 186 46.09 46.32 6.24
N PRO A 187 45.13 45.79 7.06
CA PRO A 187 43.79 45.26 6.79
C PRO A 187 42.69 45.71 7.82
N ALA A 188 41.56 45.00 7.80
CA ALA A 188 40.69 44.63 8.95
C ALA A 188 39.46 45.49 9.32
N SER A 189 38.35 44.77 9.51
CA SER A 189 37.07 45.21 10.07
C SER A 189 36.86 44.50 11.42
N VAL A 190 36.38 45.22 12.45
CA VAL A 190 36.02 44.67 13.77
C VAL A 190 34.85 45.42 14.42
N ALA A 191 34.10 44.69 15.26
CA ALA A 191 32.98 45.11 16.14
C ALA A 191 31.67 45.53 15.42
N SER A 192 30.48 44.98 15.71
CA SER A 192 29.83 44.47 16.94
C SER A 192 29.18 45.55 17.82
N ILE A 193 27.87 45.72 17.63
CA ILE A 193 26.86 46.26 18.55
C ILE A 193 25.56 45.50 18.24
N GLY A 194 24.72 45.01 19.16
CA GLY A 194 24.79 45.08 20.62
C GLY A 194 23.50 45.62 21.25
N GLY A 195 22.52 44.75 21.50
CA GLY A 195 21.34 45.04 22.34
C GLY A 195 20.05 44.37 21.84
N SER A 196 19.10 43.89 22.63
CA SER A 196 18.97 43.45 24.05
C SER A 196 17.46 43.53 24.37
N SER A 197 16.95 42.66 25.25
CA SER A 197 15.57 42.64 25.82
C SER A 197 14.44 42.27 24.83
N SER A 198 13.37 41.56 25.21
CA SER A 198 12.91 41.11 26.55
C SER A 198 11.92 39.92 26.49
N ASP A 199 11.83 39.19 27.60
CA ASP A 199 10.83 38.16 27.95
C ASP A 199 9.51 38.79 28.51
N ILE A 200 8.39 38.10 28.81
CA ILE A 200 8.11 36.65 28.80
C ILE A 200 6.91 36.25 27.90
N PRO A 201 5.60 36.26 28.26
CA PRO A 201 4.72 35.17 27.82
C PRO A 201 3.50 35.57 26.95
N ALA A 202 3.17 34.72 25.98
CA ALA A 202 1.91 34.79 25.21
C ALA A 202 1.36 33.38 24.81
N ASP A 203 1.59 32.36 25.65
CA ASP A 203 1.39 30.95 25.28
C ASP A 203 -0.08 30.49 25.22
N GLU A 204 -1.00 31.09 25.98
CA GLU A 204 -2.37 30.54 26.11
C GLU A 204 -3.33 30.95 24.98
N VAL A 205 -2.99 32.01 24.22
CA VAL A 205 -3.78 32.49 23.07
C VAL A 205 -3.24 31.91 21.75
N ALA A 206 -1.94 31.63 21.69
CA ALA A 206 -1.29 31.02 20.54
C ALA A 206 -1.73 29.56 20.35
N ASP A 207 -1.83 28.78 21.44
CA ASP A 207 -2.24 27.37 21.38
C ASP A 207 -3.70 27.19 20.93
N LEU A 208 -4.63 28.05 21.36
CA LEU A 208 -6.01 28.01 20.86
C LEU A 208 -6.09 28.33 19.35
N ALA A 209 -5.31 29.30 18.87
CA ALA A 209 -5.26 29.65 17.46
C ALA A 209 -4.60 28.54 16.61
N ALA A 210 -3.56 27.90 17.13
CA ALA A 210 -2.91 26.77 16.48
C ALA A 210 -3.82 25.52 16.44
N ALA A 211 -4.57 25.26 17.51
CA ALA A 211 -5.56 24.18 17.56
C ALA A 211 -6.69 24.40 16.54
N ALA A 212 -7.24 25.62 16.46
CA ALA A 212 -8.27 25.97 15.47
C ALA A 212 -7.76 25.82 14.03
N ALA A 213 -6.53 26.25 13.74
CA ALA A 213 -5.91 26.10 12.43
C ALA A 213 -5.65 24.62 12.06
N LEU A 214 -5.34 23.77 13.03
CA LEU A 214 -5.18 22.32 12.84
C LEU A 214 -6.53 21.64 12.57
N GLU A 215 -7.58 22.07 13.26
CA GLU A 215 -8.95 21.58 13.06
C GLU A 215 -9.44 21.95 11.64
N GLU A 216 -9.28 23.21 11.21
CA GLU A 216 -9.59 23.64 9.85
C GLU A 216 -8.78 22.88 8.78
N ALA A 217 -7.50 22.61 9.03
CA ALA A 217 -6.67 21.84 8.11
C ALA A 217 -7.15 20.39 7.96
N ARG A 218 -7.63 19.76 9.06
CA ARG A 218 -8.26 18.43 9.02
C ARG A 218 -9.59 18.46 8.28
N GLN A 219 -10.42 19.48 8.54
CA GLN A 219 -11.70 19.68 7.88
C GLN A 219 -11.52 19.73 6.34
N ARG A 220 -10.58 20.57 5.86
CA ARG A 220 -10.28 20.70 4.42
C ARG A 220 -9.77 19.39 3.81
N ILE A 221 -8.92 18.64 4.51
CA ILE A 221 -8.44 17.32 4.02
C ILE A 221 -9.60 16.31 3.94
N GLN A 222 -10.57 16.39 4.84
CA GLN A 222 -11.77 15.54 4.80
C GLN A 222 -12.72 15.96 3.67
N ASP A 223 -12.96 17.26 3.50
CA ASP A 223 -13.76 17.82 2.40
C ASP A 223 -13.15 17.45 1.02
N ASP A 224 -11.82 17.54 0.87
CA ASP A 224 -11.08 17.13 -0.34
C ASP A 224 -11.24 15.61 -0.62
N GLN A 225 -11.23 14.77 0.43
CA GLN A 225 -11.46 13.32 0.29
C GLN A 225 -12.90 13.02 -0.11
N ASP A 226 -13.88 13.63 0.53
CA ASP A 226 -15.31 13.44 0.22
C ASP A 226 -15.62 13.92 -1.21
N GLN A 227 -15.03 15.04 -1.65
CA GLN A 227 -15.14 15.51 -3.03
C GLN A 227 -14.50 14.56 -4.04
N PHE A 228 -13.35 13.96 -3.70
CA PHE A 228 -12.71 12.94 -4.53
C PHE A 228 -13.58 11.68 -4.67
N PHE A 229 -14.15 11.18 -3.57
CA PHE A 229 -15.04 10.01 -3.62
C PHE A 229 -16.36 10.30 -4.35
N ALA A 230 -16.95 11.48 -4.17
CA ALA A 230 -18.12 11.90 -4.93
C ALA A 230 -17.83 11.98 -6.45
N THR A 231 -16.66 12.46 -6.83
CA THR A 231 -16.22 12.49 -8.24
C THR A 231 -16.03 11.08 -8.80
N CYS A 232 -15.43 10.17 -8.02
CA CYS A 232 -15.29 8.76 -8.40
C CYS A 232 -16.66 8.08 -8.60
N GLN A 233 -17.60 8.30 -7.67
CA GLN A 233 -18.95 7.75 -7.78
C GLN A 233 -19.68 8.28 -9.02
N ALA A 234 -19.61 9.59 -9.29
CA ALA A 234 -20.21 10.17 -10.50
C ALA A 234 -19.63 9.61 -11.80
N ILE A 235 -18.34 9.26 -11.83
CA ILE A 235 -17.71 8.60 -12.98
C ILE A 235 -18.22 7.15 -13.13
N VAL A 236 -18.37 6.41 -12.02
CA VAL A 236 -18.95 5.06 -12.02
C VAL A 236 -20.40 5.07 -12.51
N ASP A 237 -21.22 6.01 -12.02
CA ASP A 237 -22.62 6.16 -12.41
C ASP A 237 -22.75 6.57 -13.89
N ALA A 238 -21.87 7.45 -14.38
CA ALA A 238 -21.81 7.82 -15.80
C ALA A 238 -21.41 6.64 -16.71
N MET A 239 -20.47 5.79 -16.28
CA MET A 239 -20.12 4.57 -16.99
C MET A 239 -21.27 3.56 -16.99
N ALA A 240 -21.98 3.40 -15.87
CA ALA A 240 -23.15 2.53 -15.79
C ALA A 240 -24.30 3.00 -16.70
N GLY A 241 -24.55 4.31 -16.76
CA GLY A 241 -25.54 4.91 -17.66
C GLY A 241 -25.23 4.72 -19.15
N SER A 242 -23.95 4.58 -19.51
CA SER A 242 -23.51 4.39 -20.91
C SER A 242 -23.72 2.97 -21.47
N GLN A 243 -24.05 1.98 -20.62
CA GLN A 243 -24.28 0.58 -21.02
C GLN A 243 -25.78 0.22 -21.18
N SER A 244 -26.67 1.20 -21.25
CA SER A 244 -28.14 1.00 -21.31
C SER A 244 -28.80 1.57 -22.59
N ILE A 245 -28.07 1.57 -23.71
CA ILE A 245 -28.58 1.84 -25.07
C ILE A 245 -28.11 0.73 -26.01
#